data_AF-A0ABD0RX04-F1
#
_entry.id   AF-A0ABD0RX04-F1
#
_cell.length_a   1.000
_cell.length_b   1.000
_cell.length_c   1.000
_cell.angle_alpha   90.00
_cell.angle_beta   90.00
_cell.angle_gamma   90.00
#
_symmetry.space_group_name_H-M   'P 1'
#
loop_
_entity.id
_entity.type
_entity.pdbx_description
1 polymer ?
#
loop_
_entity_poly.entity_id
_entity_poly.type
_entity_poly.pdbx_seq_one_letter_code
_entity_poly.pdbx_strand_id
1 'polypeptide(L)' 'MASANDTRHQTQVQKDVADQNFDYMFKLLIIGNSSVGKTSFLFRYADDSFTSAFVSTVGIDFKVKTVYRNEKRVKLQIW' A
#
# COMPACT_ATOMS: atom_id res chain seq x y z
N MET A 1 23.85 -36.63 3.23
CA MET A 1 22.60 -36.25 2.54
C MET A 1 21.62 -35.75 3.58
N ALA A 2 21.60 -34.46 3.87
CA ALA A 2 20.51 -33.81 4.60
C ALA A 2 20.58 -32.30 4.38
N SER A 3 19.41 -31.69 4.23
CA SER A 3 19.15 -30.26 4.38
C SER A 3 19.52 -29.32 3.21
N ALA A 4 18.74 -29.42 2.12
CA ALA A 4 18.53 -28.32 1.17
C ALA A 4 17.04 -27.92 1.04
N ASN A 5 16.13 -28.65 1.71
CA ASN A 5 14.67 -28.45 1.60
C ASN A 5 14.05 -27.68 2.79
N ASP A 6 14.72 -27.56 3.94
CA ASP A 6 14.18 -26.83 5.11
C ASP A 6 14.25 -25.31 4.96
N THR A 7 15.21 -24.81 4.17
CA THR A 7 15.43 -23.36 4.01
C THR A 7 14.34 -22.68 3.17
N ARG A 8 13.64 -23.42 2.30
CA ARG A 8 12.61 -22.87 1.39
C ARG A 8 11.25 -22.68 2.07
N HIS A 9 10.91 -23.51 3.06
CA HIS A 9 9.65 -23.35 3.80
C HIS A 9 9.70 -22.20 4.81
N GLN A 10 10.87 -21.86 5.36
CA GLN A 10 11.00 -20.73 6.30
C GLN A 10 10.84 -19.36 5.61
N THR A 11 11.20 -19.23 4.32
CA THR A 11 11.14 -17.93 3.63
C THR A 11 9.72 -17.53 3.17
N GLN A 12 8.81 -18.49 2.97
CA GLN A 12 7.43 -18.22 2.56
C GLN A 12 6.55 -17.80 3.76
N VAL A 13 6.66 -18.49 4.90
CA VAL A 13 5.87 -18.16 6.11
C VAL A 13 6.16 -16.74 6.61
N GLN A 14 7.38 -16.24 6.41
CA GLN A 14 7.77 -14.91 6.85
C GLN A 14 7.14 -13.76 6.02
N LYS A 15 6.78 -14.03 4.76
CA LYS A 15 6.14 -13.05 3.87
C LYS A 15 4.67 -12.83 4.22
N ASP A 16 3.95 -13.90 4.52
CA ASP A 16 2.52 -13.84 4.88
C ASP A 16 2.27 -13.20 6.26
N VAL A 17 3.20 -13.41 7.21
CA VAL A 17 3.11 -12.78 8.54
C VAL A 17 3.37 -11.27 8.47
N ALA A 18 4.21 -10.80 7.55
CA ALA A 18 4.47 -9.37 7.36
C ALA A 18 3.24 -8.61 6.86
N ASP A 19 2.38 -9.26 6.06
CA ASP A 19 1.13 -8.70 5.54
C ASP A 19 0.00 -8.63 6.57
N GLN A 20 0.08 -9.46 7.62
CA GLN A 20 -0.83 -9.50 8.77
C GLN A 20 -0.34 -8.69 9.99
N ASN A 21 0.91 -8.22 9.98
CA ASN A 21 1.46 -7.47 11.11
C ASN A 21 1.09 -5.98 11.01
N PHE A 22 -0.19 -5.67 11.18
CA PHE A 22 -0.69 -4.31 11.38
C PHE A 22 -1.66 -4.29 12.57
N ASP A 23 -1.55 -3.26 13.40
CA ASP A 23 -2.44 -3.07 14.55
C ASP A 23 -3.81 -2.53 14.13
N TYR A 24 -3.84 -1.72 13.06
CA TYR A 24 -5.05 -1.06 12.58
C TYR A 24 -5.11 -1.04 11.05
N MET A 25 -6.32 -1.15 10.50
CA MET A 25 -6.58 -0.95 9.07
C MET A 25 -7.65 0.13 8.88
N PHE A 26 -7.35 1.12 8.05
CA PHE A 26 -8.31 2.13 7.62
C PHE A 26 -8.52 2.06 6.12
N LYS A 27 -9.79 2.21 5.72
CA LYS A 27 -10.23 2.33 4.33
C LYS A 27 -10.61 3.78 4.07
N LEU A 28 -9.93 4.41 3.12
CA LEU A 28 -10.09 5.80 2.75
C LEU A 28 -10.61 5.87 1.32
N LEU A 29 -11.53 6.79 1.07
CA LEU A 29 -12.05 7.08 -0.26
C LEU A 29 -11.83 8.57 -0.57
N ILE A 30 -11.16 8.86 -1.67
CA ILE A 30 -10.89 10.22 -2.13
C ILE A 30 -11.93 10.60 -3.19
N ILE A 31 -12.87 11.46 -2.79
CA ILE A 31 -13.93 11.99 -3.67
C ILE A 31 -13.68 13.45 -4.04
N GLY A 32 -14.17 13.85 -5.20
CA GLY A 32 -14.08 15.24 -5.68
C GLY A 32 -14.19 15.34 -7.19
N ASN A 33 -14.32 16.57 -7.68
CA ASN A 33 -14.47 16.84 -9.11
C ASN A 33 -13.30 16.30 -9.95
N SER A 34 -13.54 16.12 -11.25
CA SER A 34 -12.47 15.79 -12.19
C SER A 34 -11.37 16.84 -12.15
N SER A 35 -10.12 16.41 -12.34
CA SER A 35 -8.94 17.28 -12.45
C SER A 35 -8.53 18.08 -11.19
N VAL A 36 -9.14 17.83 -10.02
CA VAL A 36 -8.71 18.47 -8.75
C VAL A 36 -7.45 17.85 -8.13
N GLY A 37 -6.81 16.89 -8.80
CA GLY A 37 -5.54 16.29 -8.37
C GLY A 37 -5.63 15.09 -7.43
N LYS A 38 -6.79 14.42 -7.32
CA LYS A 38 -6.99 13.23 -6.47
C LYS A 38 -5.94 12.14 -6.71
N THR A 39 -5.76 11.74 -7.96
CA THR A 39 -4.78 10.74 -8.38
C THR A 39 -3.34 11.21 -8.13
N SER A 40 -3.01 12.47 -8.44
CA SER A 40 -1.69 13.04 -8.16
C SER A 40 -1.36 13.04 -6.66
N PHE A 41 -2.35 13.34 -5.81
CA PHE A 41 -2.22 13.27 -4.35
C PHE A 41 -2.00 11.83 -3.89
N LEU A 42 -2.77 10.88 -4.40
CA LEU A 42 -2.63 9.46 -4.07
C LEU A 42 -1.25 8.93 -4.41
N PHE A 43 -0.75 9.20 -5.63
CA PHE A 43 0.58 8.77 -6.06
C PHE A 43 1.69 9.44 -5.27
N ARG A 44 1.56 10.75 -4.97
CA ARG A 44 2.53 11.43 -4.13
C ARG A 44 2.56 10.85 -2.71
N TYR A 45 1.39 10.60 -2.13
CA TYR A 45 1.32 10.06 -0.78
C TYR A 45 1.80 8.61 -0.71
N ALA A 46 1.42 7.77 -1.67
CA ALA A 46 1.74 6.34 -1.66
C ALA A 46 3.18 6.06 -2.09
N ASP A 47 3.59 6.61 -3.23
CA ASP A 47 4.81 6.24 -3.95
C ASP A 47 5.87 7.37 -4.00
N ASP A 48 5.60 8.52 -3.38
CA ASP A 48 6.43 9.75 -3.47
C ASP A 48 6.69 10.21 -4.92
N SER A 49 5.81 9.83 -5.84
CA SER A 49 5.90 10.15 -7.26
C SER A 49 4.96 11.28 -7.64
N PHE A 50 5.38 12.12 -8.59
CA PHE A 50 4.54 13.16 -9.17
C PHE A 50 4.84 13.32 -10.65
N THR A 51 3.79 13.40 -11.44
CA THR A 51 3.85 13.76 -12.86
C THR A 51 2.99 15.00 -13.10
N SER A 52 3.51 15.96 -13.86
CA SER A 52 2.77 17.13 -14.31
C SER A 52 1.87 16.82 -15.51
N ALA A 53 2.00 15.64 -16.11
CA ALA A 53 1.13 15.23 -17.20
C ALA A 53 -0.28 14.97 -16.65
N PHE A 54 -1.28 15.60 -17.28
CA PHE A 54 -2.67 15.29 -16.98
C PHE A 54 -3.02 13.92 -17.56
N VAL A 55 -3.08 12.91 -16.69
CA VAL A 55 -3.59 11.58 -17.02
C VAL A 55 -4.91 11.42 -16.28
N SER A 56 -6.01 11.35 -17.02
CA SER A 56 -7.32 11.05 -16.45
C SER A 56 -7.28 9.67 -15.78
N THR A 57 -7.85 9.59 -14.58
CA THR A 57 -8.05 8.32 -13.90
C THR A 57 -9.01 7.44 -14.69
N VAL A 58 -8.58 6.23 -15.04
CA VAL A 58 -9.47 5.23 -15.65
C VAL A 58 -10.05 4.38 -14.52
N GLY A 59 -11.27 4.70 -14.09
CA GLY A 59 -11.94 3.97 -13.01
C GLY A 59 -11.51 4.46 -11.62
N ILE A 60 -10.99 3.55 -10.79
CA ILE A 60 -10.58 3.80 -9.40
C ILE A 60 -9.11 3.43 -9.22
N ASP A 61 -8.33 4.33 -8.64
CA ASP A 61 -6.95 4.04 -8.27
C ASP A 61 -6.91 3.43 -6.88
N PHE A 62 -6.19 2.32 -6.71
CA PHE A 62 -6.05 1.67 -5.41
C PHE A 62 -4.60 1.61 -4.97
N LYS A 63 -4.34 2.08 -3.75
CA LYS A 63 -3.04 1.95 -3.10
C LYS A 63 -3.17 1.46 -1.67
N VAL A 64 -2.18 0.66 -1.26
CA VAL A 64 -2.01 0.23 0.11
C VAL A 64 -0.70 0.81 0.64
N LYS A 65 -0.77 1.51 1.77
CA LYS A 65 0.41 2.03 2.45
C LYS A 65 0.35 1.68 3.92
N THR A 66 1.42 1.07 4.43
CA THR A 66 1.59 0.84 5.87
C THR A 66 2.43 1.97 6.45
N VAL A 67 1.89 2.66 7.46
CA VAL A 67 2.58 3.74 8.18
C VAL A 67 2.81 3.33 9.63
N TYR A 68 3.91 3.80 10.20
CA TYR A 68 4.20 3.60 11.63
C TYR A 68 3.94 4.91 12.38
N ARG A 69 2.98 4.89 13.31
CA ARG A 69 2.55 6.06 14.10
C ARG A 69 2.15 5.61 15.50
N ASN A 70 2.58 6.34 16.53
CA ASN A 70 2.29 6.04 17.94
C ASN A 70 2.63 4.59 18.31
N GLU A 71 3.78 4.10 17.84
CA GLU A 71 4.25 2.71 18.02
C GLU A 71 3.36 1.62 17.39
N LYS A 72 2.39 2.02 16.57
CA LYS A 72 1.43 1.15 15.90
C LYS A 72 1.65 1.12 14.40
N ARG A 73 1.53 -0.07 13.82
CA ARG A 73 1.56 -0.29 12.36
C ARG A 73 0.15 -0.13 11.82
N VAL A 74 -0.07 0.93 11.06
CA VAL A 74 -1.38 1.27 10.51
C VAL A 74 -1.38 1.02 9.01
N LYS A 75 -2.26 0.14 8.53
CA LYS A 75 -2.46 -0.17 7.11
C LYS A 75 -3.55 0.73 6.54
N LEU A 76 -3.20 1.54 5.55
CA LEU A 76 -4.11 2.42 4.84
C LEU A 76 -4.44 1.79 3.49
N GLN A 77 -5.72 1.55 3.23
CA GLN A 77 -6.28 1.20 1.93
C GLN A 77 -6.94 2.44 1.36
N ILE A 78 -6.38 3.00 0.30
CA ILE A 78 -6.85 4.27 -0.27
C ILE A 78 -7.42 4.01 -1.66
N TRP A 79 -8.67 4.43 -1.83
CA TRP A 79 -9.50 4.35 -3.03
C TRP A 79 -9.80 5.74 -3.59
#